data_AF-A0A4Y7J4G2-F1
#
_entry.id   AF-A0A4Y7J4G2-F1
#
_cell.length_a   1.000
_cell.length_b   1.000
_cell.length_c   1.000
_cell.angle_alpha   90.00
_cell.angle_beta   90.00
_cell.angle_gamma   90.00
#
_symmetry.space_group_name_H-M   'P 1'
#
loop_
_entity.id
_entity.type
_entity.pdbx_description
1 polymer ?
#
loop_
_entity_poly.entity_id
_entity_poly.type
_entity_poly.pdbx_seq_one_letter_code
_entity_poly.pdbx_strand_id
1 'polypeptide(L)'
;MAFSQVSPHHHHISLVITNRGPPSTQFLAKKLSHTSRFQSSSRGLSLSSPSLKPLVRKCSFQKKSTEDSERLFSNLNQVTLKREPGSLISAILLVAGTTVGAGILAIPAVTQEAGFLASAITCIFCWLYMVVSGLLLAEVNINTMCELGSGGVSLVSMAKRTLGSVGVQVACWSYIFIHYALLVAYTARSSDILTNFLGIPLYEQWEGATLFSLVLGSICYFGSQRFIGAVNGVLVGSIVVSFAALVGVASGDLHWEALLRANFEAVPLSIPIIALSFVYQNVVPVLCTDLEGNLSKVRTAIVLGTAIPLGLFLVWDGVILGTIPSPEVGMDKISDPIQLLRSSNGVVGPIIEVFSFLAIATSYIGFVLGLTDFLSDLLKLPSGRSKPLPYLLTLFPPLVLSLLDPEIFFKALDFAGTYGVLVLFGILPAAMSWSERQSNSAQAQITPRLVPGGKVSLAFMIGGAGYVISSELLENLGFLLHP
;
A
#
# COMPACT_ATOMS: atom_id res chain seq x y z
N MET A 1 40.56 -33.08 2.37
CA MET A 1 39.94 -33.34 3.70
C MET A 1 38.47 -32.97 3.59
N ALA A 2 37.57 -33.86 4.02
CA ALA A 2 36.13 -33.63 3.94
C ALA A 2 35.64 -32.79 5.14
N PHE A 3 34.61 -31.96 4.93
CA PHE A 3 33.49 -31.84 5.88
C PHE A 3 32.24 -31.22 5.22
N SER A 4 31.16 -31.99 5.27
CA SER A 4 29.72 -31.63 5.24
C SER A 4 29.22 -30.47 4.35
N GLN A 5 28.49 -30.83 3.29
CA GLN A 5 27.47 -29.96 2.68
C GLN A 5 26.15 -30.11 3.46
N VAL A 6 25.42 -28.99 3.66
CA VAL A 6 23.98 -29.02 3.95
C VAL A 6 23.29 -27.98 3.06
N SER A 7 22.52 -28.48 2.09
CA SER A 7 21.64 -27.69 1.23
C SER A 7 20.19 -28.07 1.53
N PRO A 8 19.28 -27.14 1.84
CA PRO A 8 17.86 -27.46 1.96
C PRO A 8 17.23 -27.50 0.55
N HIS A 9 17.12 -28.71 -0.01
CA HIS A 9 16.33 -28.94 -1.22
C HIS A 9 14.83 -28.75 -0.94
N HIS A 10 14.15 -27.95 -1.77
CA HIS A 10 12.70 -28.02 -1.90
C HIS A 10 12.30 -29.40 -2.45
N HIS A 11 11.66 -30.22 -1.63
CA HIS A 11 10.96 -31.42 -2.09
C HIS A 11 9.45 -31.21 -2.05
N HIS A 12 8.85 -31.08 -3.23
CA HIS A 12 7.43 -31.38 -3.41
C HIS A 12 7.20 -32.88 -3.16
N ILE A 13 6.26 -33.23 -2.28
CA ILE A 13 5.75 -34.59 -2.15
C ILE A 13 4.22 -34.53 -2.23
N SER A 14 3.68 -35.03 -3.34
CA SER A 14 2.24 -35.23 -3.53
C SER A 14 1.77 -36.42 -2.71
N LEU A 15 0.85 -36.19 -1.77
CA LEU A 15 0.30 -37.25 -0.92
C LEU A 15 -0.93 -37.89 -1.61
N VAL A 16 -0.67 -38.94 -2.37
CA VAL A 16 -1.73 -39.78 -2.99
C VAL A 16 -2.38 -40.62 -1.90
N ILE A 17 -3.65 -40.35 -1.59
CA ILE A 17 -4.44 -41.16 -0.66
C ILE A 17 -5.17 -42.25 -1.43
N THR A 18 -4.77 -43.51 -1.22
CA THR A 18 -5.46 -44.70 -1.73
C THR A 18 -5.78 -45.69 -0.62
N ASN A 19 -7.07 -45.92 -0.36
CA ASN A 19 -7.64 -47.16 0.19
C ASN A 19 -9.18 -47.08 0.05
N ARG A 20 -9.83 -47.93 -0.74
CA ARG A 20 -10.23 -49.32 -0.43
C ARG A 20 -11.14 -49.43 0.80
N GLY A 21 -12.43 -49.67 0.57
CA GLY A 21 -13.33 -50.38 1.50
C GLY A 21 -13.46 -51.87 1.09
N PRO A 22 -14.55 -52.59 1.44
CA PRO A 22 -15.68 -52.24 2.31
C PRO A 22 -15.52 -52.98 3.68
N PRO A 23 -16.37 -53.91 4.22
CA PRO A 23 -17.65 -54.52 3.80
C PRO A 23 -18.88 -53.95 4.56
N SER A 24 -20.01 -54.65 4.48
CA SER A 24 -21.35 -54.31 5.03
C SER A 24 -21.85 -55.32 6.06
N THR A 25 -22.55 -54.89 7.12
CA THR A 25 -23.44 -55.74 7.94
C THR A 25 -24.69 -54.98 8.39
N GLN A 26 -25.87 -55.47 7.96
CA GLN A 26 -27.14 -55.19 8.62
C GLN A 26 -27.19 -55.94 9.97
N PHE A 27 -27.85 -55.40 11.00
CA PHE A 27 -28.98 -56.05 11.74
C PHE A 27 -29.44 -55.26 12.98
N LEU A 28 -30.71 -55.49 13.35
CA LEU A 28 -31.34 -55.27 14.67
C LEU A 28 -31.52 -53.84 15.24
N ALA A 29 -32.73 -53.31 15.00
CA ALA A 29 -33.38 -52.35 15.89
C ALA A 29 -34.12 -53.06 17.04
N LYS A 30 -34.03 -52.55 18.28
CA LYS A 30 -35.09 -52.73 19.29
C LYS A 30 -35.05 -51.70 20.44
N LYS A 31 -35.92 -50.69 20.29
CA LYS A 31 -36.86 -50.15 21.29
C LYS A 31 -36.71 -50.66 22.73
N LEU A 32 -36.46 -49.75 23.69
CA LEU A 32 -37.04 -49.83 25.04
C LEU A 32 -37.08 -48.45 25.71
N SER A 33 -38.29 -47.94 25.90
CA SER A 33 -38.61 -46.79 26.74
C SER A 33 -39.07 -47.27 28.10
N HIS A 34 -38.57 -46.70 29.20
CA HIS A 34 -39.31 -46.74 30.47
C HIS A 34 -39.07 -45.50 31.32
N THR A 35 -40.16 -44.80 31.59
CA THR A 35 -40.26 -43.79 32.64
C THR A 35 -40.41 -44.48 34.00
N SER A 36 -39.82 -43.90 35.04
CA SER A 36 -40.30 -44.06 36.41
C SER A 36 -40.25 -42.73 37.14
N ARG A 37 -41.27 -42.48 37.95
CA ARG A 37 -41.55 -41.24 38.66
C ARG A 37 -41.38 -41.54 40.14
N PHE A 38 -40.53 -40.81 40.85
CA PHE A 38 -40.49 -40.86 42.31
C PHE A 38 -40.70 -39.47 42.91
N GLN A 39 -41.61 -39.41 43.86
CA GLN A 39 -42.06 -38.19 44.52
C GLN A 39 -42.08 -38.51 46.02
N SER A 40 -41.33 -37.75 46.81
CA SER A 40 -41.36 -37.83 48.27
C SER A 40 -41.09 -36.45 48.85
N SER A 41 -41.74 -36.16 49.97
CA SER A 41 -41.80 -34.85 50.61
C SER A 41 -41.43 -35.00 52.08
N SER A 42 -40.51 -34.17 52.57
CA SER A 42 -40.43 -33.83 54.00
C SER A 42 -39.75 -32.48 54.20
N ARG A 43 -40.10 -31.81 55.30
CA ARG A 43 -39.92 -30.37 55.50
C ARG A 43 -38.60 -30.02 56.19
N GLY A 44 -37.96 -28.95 55.71
CA GLY A 44 -37.47 -27.86 56.55
C GLY A 44 -36.17 -28.05 57.35
N LEU A 45 -35.16 -27.27 56.99
CA LEU A 45 -34.49 -26.37 57.94
C LEU A 45 -33.90 -25.17 57.17
N SER A 46 -34.06 -23.97 57.68
CA SER A 46 -33.52 -22.74 57.08
C SER A 46 -32.08 -22.49 57.51
N LEU A 47 -31.16 -22.33 56.56
CA LEU A 47 -29.86 -21.70 56.82
C LEU A 47 -29.56 -20.64 55.75
N SER A 48 -29.53 -19.38 56.17
CA SER A 48 -29.20 -18.24 55.30
C SER A 48 -27.69 -18.15 55.07
N SER A 49 -27.28 -18.14 53.80
CA SER A 49 -25.92 -17.77 53.38
C SER A 49 -25.95 -17.12 51.99
N PRO A 50 -24.95 -16.29 51.62
CA PRO A 50 -25.20 -15.14 50.77
C PRO A 50 -25.19 -15.43 49.26
N SER A 51 -25.83 -14.53 48.51
CA SER A 51 -25.90 -14.59 47.05
C SER A 51 -24.51 -14.40 46.40
N LEU A 52 -23.92 -15.49 45.92
CA LEU A 52 -22.87 -15.40 44.90
C LEU A 52 -23.49 -14.85 43.61
N LYS A 53 -23.28 -13.55 43.36
CA LYS A 53 -23.46 -12.97 42.03
C LYS A 53 -22.50 -13.68 41.08
N PRO A 54 -22.94 -14.22 39.92
CA PRO A 54 -22.04 -14.85 38.98
C PRO A 54 -21.11 -13.78 38.38
N LEU A 55 -19.83 -13.83 38.72
CA LEU A 55 -18.83 -12.92 38.15
C LEU A 55 -18.79 -13.12 36.63
N VAL A 56 -19.11 -12.07 35.88
CA VAL A 56 -19.33 -12.14 34.42
C VAL A 56 -18.03 -12.40 33.67
N ARG A 57 -17.65 -13.68 33.56
CA ARG A 57 -16.50 -14.15 32.77
C ARG A 57 -16.85 -14.40 31.28
N LYS A 58 -17.93 -13.76 30.77
CA LYS A 58 -18.44 -13.97 29.39
C LYS A 58 -17.73 -13.13 28.33
N CYS A 59 -17.27 -11.91 28.64
CA CYS A 59 -16.73 -11.01 27.61
C CYS A 59 -15.42 -11.51 26.95
N SER A 60 -14.54 -12.20 27.67
CA SER A 60 -13.29 -12.73 27.09
C SER A 60 -13.53 -13.98 26.24
N PHE A 61 -14.42 -14.88 26.66
CA PHE A 61 -14.75 -16.09 25.91
C PHE A 61 -15.48 -15.76 24.61
N GLN A 62 -16.43 -14.82 24.65
CA GLN A 62 -17.23 -14.42 23.49
C GLN A 62 -16.38 -13.65 22.47
N LYS A 63 -15.47 -12.76 22.90
CA LYS A 63 -14.55 -12.08 21.98
C LYS A 63 -13.62 -13.08 21.26
N LYS A 64 -13.13 -14.08 21.99
CA LYS A 64 -12.27 -15.13 21.42
C LYS A 64 -13.01 -16.03 20.43
N SER A 65 -14.24 -16.44 20.73
CA SER A 65 -15.06 -17.22 19.78
C SER A 65 -15.41 -16.44 18.51
N THR A 66 -15.60 -15.12 18.59
CA THR A 66 -15.87 -14.31 17.38
C THR A 66 -14.61 -14.18 16.51
N GLU A 67 -13.43 -13.96 17.11
CA GLU A 67 -12.16 -13.97 16.36
C GLU A 67 -11.84 -15.33 15.72
N ASP A 68 -12.22 -16.44 16.37
CA ASP A 68 -12.03 -17.79 15.83
C ASP A 68 -13.00 -18.12 14.67
N SER A 69 -14.16 -17.48 14.58
CA SER A 69 -15.14 -17.69 13.50
C SER A 69 -14.95 -16.80 12.26
N GLU A 70 -14.26 -15.66 12.38
CA GLU A 70 -14.05 -14.72 11.26
C GLU A 70 -12.74 -14.94 10.47
N ARG A 71 -11.87 -15.86 10.91
CA ARG A 71 -10.58 -16.13 10.29
C ARG A 71 -10.64 -17.31 9.32
N LEU A 72 -9.88 -17.23 8.24
CA LEU A 72 -9.83 -18.26 7.20
C LEU A 72 -8.83 -19.38 7.51
N PHE A 73 -7.71 -19.07 8.17
CA PHE A 73 -6.67 -20.03 8.54
C PHE A 73 -5.97 -19.66 9.86
N SER A 74 -4.82 -20.30 10.14
CA SER A 74 -3.98 -19.99 11.30
C SER A 74 -2.53 -19.80 10.85
N ASN A 75 -1.91 -18.67 11.19
CA ASN A 75 -0.48 -18.49 10.97
C ASN A 75 0.26 -19.23 12.10
N LEU A 76 0.87 -20.36 11.75
CA LEU A 76 1.59 -21.23 12.69
C LEU A 76 3.10 -21.09 12.50
N ASN A 77 3.82 -20.88 13.59
CA ASN A 77 5.26 -20.96 13.62
C ASN A 77 5.70 -22.40 13.31
N GLN A 78 6.47 -22.60 12.25
CA GLN A 78 6.79 -23.93 11.73
C GLN A 78 7.63 -24.79 12.70
N VAL A 79 8.33 -24.17 13.67
CA VAL A 79 9.15 -24.85 14.67
C VAL A 79 8.37 -25.14 15.95
N THR A 80 7.57 -24.17 16.43
CA THR A 80 6.87 -24.30 17.72
C THR A 80 5.43 -24.82 17.58
N LEU A 81 4.88 -24.84 16.37
CA LEU A 81 3.47 -25.10 16.04
C LEU A 81 2.47 -24.21 16.80
N LYS A 82 2.94 -23.09 17.35
CA LYS A 82 2.10 -22.09 18.01
C LYS A 82 1.56 -21.11 16.97
N ARG A 83 0.34 -20.63 17.21
CA ARG A 83 -0.26 -19.55 16.41
C ARG A 83 0.42 -18.23 16.73
N GLU A 84 0.99 -17.59 15.71
CA GLU A 84 1.62 -16.29 15.74
C GLU A 84 0.92 -15.40 14.70
N PRO A 85 -0.25 -14.83 15.03
CA PRO A 85 -1.04 -14.03 14.11
C PRO A 85 -0.42 -12.63 13.94
N GLY A 86 -0.61 -12.02 12.77
CA GLY A 86 -0.21 -10.64 12.53
C GLY A 86 -0.91 -9.66 13.49
N SER A 87 -0.17 -8.68 13.98
CA SER A 87 -0.72 -7.61 14.83
C SER A 87 -1.48 -6.60 13.98
N LEU A 88 -2.72 -6.27 14.35
CA LEU A 88 -3.51 -5.22 13.71
C LEU A 88 -2.78 -3.87 13.71
N ILE A 89 -2.03 -3.55 14.77
CA ILE A 89 -1.23 -2.32 14.85
C ILE A 89 -0.10 -2.35 13.82
N SER A 90 0.56 -3.50 13.65
CA SER A 90 1.60 -3.67 12.62
C SER A 90 1.01 -3.54 11.21
N ALA A 91 -0.20 -4.06 10.99
CA ALA A 91 -0.91 -3.94 9.71
C ALA A 91 -1.30 -2.48 9.41
N ILE A 92 -1.80 -1.73 10.39
CA ILE A 92 -2.09 -0.29 10.26
C ILE A 92 -0.82 0.50 9.94
N LEU A 93 0.28 0.25 10.66
CA LEU A 93 1.56 0.93 10.44
C LEU A 93 2.22 0.55 9.10
N LEU A 94 2.06 -0.69 8.64
CA LEU A 94 2.55 -1.14 7.34
C LEU A 94 1.82 -0.41 6.19
N VAL A 95 0.49 -0.28 6.28
CA VAL A 95 -0.29 0.53 5.32
C VAL A 95 0.17 1.99 5.36
N ALA A 96 0.19 2.61 6.54
CA ALA A 96 0.58 4.02 6.69
C ALA A 96 1.99 4.29 6.14
N GLY A 97 2.97 3.47 6.49
CA GLY A 97 4.34 3.59 6.01
C GLY A 97 4.54 3.27 4.53
N THR A 98 3.63 2.52 3.90
CA THR A 98 3.64 2.30 2.44
C THR A 98 3.10 3.52 1.69
N THR A 99 2.09 4.19 2.24
CA THR A 99 1.49 5.39 1.63
C THR A 99 2.32 6.65 1.84
N VAL A 100 3.03 6.79 2.97
CA VAL A 100 3.94 7.93 3.21
C VAL A 100 5.22 7.77 2.37
N GLY A 101 5.20 8.30 1.15
CA GLY A 101 6.33 8.30 0.21
C GLY A 101 6.42 9.61 -0.60
N ALA A 102 6.77 9.53 -1.89
CA ALA A 102 6.94 10.67 -2.81
C ALA A 102 5.86 11.75 -2.71
N GLY A 103 4.62 11.30 -2.55
CA GLY A 103 3.41 12.12 -2.59
C GLY A 103 3.42 13.31 -1.66
N ILE A 104 4.06 13.18 -0.49
CA ILE A 104 4.15 14.29 0.46
C ILE A 104 4.84 15.51 -0.16
N LEU A 105 5.92 15.31 -0.94
CA LEU A 105 6.63 16.42 -1.58
C LEU A 105 5.90 16.96 -2.82
N ALA A 106 5.15 16.09 -3.50
CA ALA A 106 4.53 16.41 -4.77
C ALA A 106 3.21 17.17 -4.61
N ILE A 107 2.39 16.82 -3.60
CA ILE A 107 1.03 17.37 -3.43
C ILE A 107 1.04 18.92 -3.46
N PRO A 108 1.76 19.65 -2.58
CA PRO A 108 1.68 21.12 -2.54
C PRO A 108 2.12 21.80 -3.84
N ALA A 109 3.06 21.19 -4.57
CA ALA A 109 3.57 21.71 -5.83
C ALA A 109 2.56 21.62 -6.98
N VAL A 110 1.70 20.60 -6.97
CA VAL A 110 0.67 20.40 -8.01
C VAL A 110 -0.70 20.93 -7.61
N THR A 111 -0.90 21.25 -6.33
CA THR A 111 -2.13 21.84 -5.79
C THR A 111 -2.09 23.36 -5.63
N GLN A 112 -0.94 24.01 -5.82
CA GLN A 112 -0.80 25.46 -5.62
C GLN A 112 -1.77 26.32 -6.45
N GLU A 113 -2.04 25.94 -7.71
CA GLU A 113 -3.01 26.63 -8.56
C GLU A 113 -4.48 26.37 -8.16
N ALA A 114 -4.74 25.25 -7.47
CA ALA A 114 -6.05 24.89 -6.93
C ALA A 114 -6.32 25.52 -5.55
N GLY A 115 -5.28 25.74 -4.75
CA GLY A 115 -5.40 26.25 -3.38
C GLY A 115 -5.91 25.20 -2.38
N PHE A 116 -5.62 25.43 -1.10
CA PHE A 116 -5.76 24.43 -0.03
C PHE A 116 -7.17 23.86 0.13
N LEU A 117 -8.22 24.66 -0.04
CA LEU A 117 -9.58 24.16 0.17
C LEU A 117 -10.01 23.20 -0.96
N ALA A 118 -9.63 23.49 -2.21
CA ALA A 118 -9.92 22.60 -3.32
C ALA A 118 -9.04 21.34 -3.28
N SER A 119 -7.76 21.47 -2.93
CA SER A 119 -6.84 20.34 -2.78
C SER A 119 -7.21 19.41 -1.63
N ALA A 120 -7.61 19.95 -0.48
CA ALA A 120 -8.04 19.15 0.67
C ALA A 120 -9.28 18.31 0.36
N ILE A 121 -10.28 18.90 -0.31
CA ILE A 121 -11.47 18.19 -0.79
C ILE A 121 -11.06 17.09 -1.78
N THR A 122 -10.18 17.40 -2.73
CA THR A 122 -9.67 16.45 -3.73
C THR A 122 -8.90 15.29 -3.08
N CYS A 123 -8.03 15.57 -2.11
CA CYS A 123 -7.31 14.56 -1.33
C CYS A 123 -8.26 13.61 -0.59
N ILE A 124 -9.36 14.11 -0.02
CA ILE A 124 -10.36 13.28 0.65
C ILE A 124 -11.09 12.38 -0.36
N PHE A 125 -11.44 12.89 -1.55
CA PHE A 125 -12.08 12.08 -2.60
C PHE A 125 -11.13 11.02 -3.18
N CYS A 126 -9.88 11.39 -3.47
CA CYS A 126 -8.85 10.45 -3.94
C CYS A 126 -8.52 9.39 -2.88
N TRP A 127 -8.42 9.77 -1.61
CA TRP A 127 -8.28 8.83 -0.49
C TRP A 127 -9.44 7.85 -0.43
N LEU A 128 -10.69 8.34 -0.50
CA LEU A 128 -11.88 7.47 -0.48
C LEU A 128 -11.90 6.50 -1.67
N TYR A 129 -11.56 6.98 -2.87
CA TYR A 129 -11.41 6.16 -4.07
C TYR A 129 -10.35 5.06 -3.88
N MET A 130 -9.17 5.42 -3.36
CA MET A 130 -8.08 4.46 -3.14
C MET A 130 -8.39 3.47 -2.01
N VAL A 131 -9.10 3.89 -0.95
CA VAL A 131 -9.66 3.00 0.08
C VAL A 131 -10.61 1.97 -0.53
N VAL A 132 -11.55 2.41 -1.38
CA VAL A 132 -12.47 1.50 -2.08
C VAL A 132 -11.70 0.53 -2.98
N SER A 133 -10.71 1.01 -3.73
CA SER A 133 -9.81 0.17 -4.54
C SER A 133 -9.13 -0.93 -3.73
N GLY A 134 -8.48 -0.61 -2.60
CA GLY A 134 -7.80 -1.60 -1.78
C GLY A 134 -8.76 -2.56 -1.07
N LEU A 135 -9.98 -2.13 -0.72
CA LEU A 135 -11.02 -3.02 -0.18
C LEU A 135 -11.55 -4.00 -1.23
N LEU A 136 -11.69 -3.59 -2.50
CA LEU A 136 -11.99 -4.49 -3.62
C LEU A 136 -10.86 -5.49 -3.85
N LEU A 137 -9.60 -5.04 -3.78
CA LEU A 137 -8.44 -5.90 -3.90
C LEU A 137 -8.38 -6.94 -2.77
N ALA A 138 -8.69 -6.54 -1.53
CA ALA A 138 -8.76 -7.44 -0.38
C ALA A 138 -9.87 -8.51 -0.51
N GLU A 139 -11.04 -8.12 -1.03
CA GLU A 139 -12.16 -9.03 -1.35
C GLU A 139 -11.69 -10.12 -2.34
N VAL A 140 -11.13 -9.71 -3.48
CA VAL A 140 -10.59 -10.63 -4.51
C VAL A 140 -9.45 -11.49 -3.96
N ASN A 141 -8.58 -10.94 -3.10
CA ASN A 141 -7.44 -11.65 -2.55
C ASN A 141 -7.87 -12.81 -1.65
N ILE A 142 -8.76 -12.53 -0.68
CA ILE A 142 -9.25 -13.55 0.25
C ILE A 142 -10.11 -14.59 -0.47
N ASN A 143 -10.90 -14.20 -1.47
CA ASN A 143 -11.62 -15.15 -2.32
C ASN A 143 -10.67 -16.08 -3.10
N THR A 144 -9.55 -15.53 -3.60
CA THR A 144 -8.50 -16.33 -4.24
C THR A 144 -7.80 -17.27 -3.24
N MET A 145 -7.57 -16.84 -1.99
CA MET A 145 -7.01 -17.70 -0.93
C MET A 145 -7.94 -18.87 -0.61
N CYS A 146 -9.25 -18.63 -0.51
CA CYS A 146 -10.28 -19.66 -0.31
C CYS A 146 -10.27 -20.72 -1.43
N GLU A 147 -10.11 -20.29 -2.69
CA GLU A 147 -10.17 -21.14 -3.87
C GLU A 147 -8.88 -21.95 -4.09
N LEU A 148 -7.71 -21.32 -3.88
CA LEU A 148 -6.40 -21.97 -4.05
C LEU A 148 -5.95 -22.76 -2.81
N GLY A 149 -6.62 -22.61 -1.66
CA GLY A 149 -6.23 -23.24 -0.40
C GLY A 149 -4.85 -22.79 0.12
N SER A 150 -4.41 -21.59 -0.27
CA SER A 150 -3.08 -21.04 0.03
C SER A 150 -3.18 -19.62 0.56
N GLY A 151 -2.46 -19.32 1.63
CA GLY A 151 -2.34 -17.96 2.19
C GLY A 151 -1.37 -17.04 1.45
N GLY A 152 -0.68 -17.50 0.40
CA GLY A 152 0.34 -16.72 -0.32
C GLY A 152 -0.08 -16.27 -1.72
N VAL A 153 -1.12 -15.45 -1.84
CA VAL A 153 -1.69 -15.06 -3.15
C VAL A 153 -1.16 -13.68 -3.61
N SER A 154 -0.38 -13.65 -4.69
CA SER A 154 0.10 -12.39 -5.31
C SER A 154 -0.95 -11.68 -6.18
N LEU A 155 -0.69 -10.40 -6.51
CA LEU A 155 -1.50 -9.62 -7.45
C LEU A 155 -1.60 -10.30 -8.84
N VAL A 156 -0.50 -10.88 -9.30
CA VAL A 156 -0.45 -11.62 -10.57
C VAL A 156 -1.33 -12.88 -10.53
N SER A 157 -1.34 -13.61 -9.41
CA SER A 157 -2.22 -14.78 -9.24
C SER A 157 -3.70 -14.39 -9.21
N MET A 158 -4.05 -13.27 -8.57
CA MET A 158 -5.42 -12.73 -8.62
C MET A 158 -5.82 -12.39 -10.06
N ALA A 159 -5.01 -11.58 -10.75
CA ALA A 159 -5.28 -11.17 -12.12
C ALA A 159 -5.39 -12.36 -13.08
N LYS A 160 -4.56 -13.40 -12.90
CA LYS A 160 -4.62 -14.64 -13.68
C LYS A 160 -5.94 -15.38 -13.49
N ARG A 161 -6.45 -15.45 -12.26
CA ARG A 161 -7.71 -16.13 -11.92
C ARG A 161 -8.92 -15.39 -12.49
N THR A 162 -9.00 -14.07 -12.31
CA THR A 162 -10.21 -13.30 -12.63
C THR A 162 -10.25 -12.72 -14.05
N LEU A 163 -9.09 -12.42 -14.65
CA LEU A 163 -8.95 -11.71 -15.94
C LEU A 163 -8.03 -12.45 -16.93
N GLY A 164 -7.60 -13.67 -16.60
CA GLY A 164 -6.80 -14.53 -17.48
C GLY A 164 -5.42 -13.96 -17.80
N SER A 165 -4.87 -14.36 -18.94
CA SER A 165 -3.51 -13.96 -19.36
C SER A 165 -3.39 -12.45 -19.69
N VAL A 166 -4.47 -11.82 -20.17
CA VAL A 166 -4.48 -10.38 -20.49
C VAL A 166 -4.38 -9.55 -19.21
N GLY A 167 -5.15 -9.89 -18.17
CA GLY A 167 -5.05 -9.23 -16.86
C GLY A 167 -3.66 -9.34 -16.24
N VAL A 168 -2.98 -10.48 -16.41
CA VAL A 168 -1.58 -10.65 -16.00
C VAL A 168 -0.64 -9.70 -16.75
N GLN A 169 -0.76 -9.61 -18.08
CA GLN A 169 0.08 -8.72 -18.88
C GLN A 169 -0.11 -7.25 -18.48
N VAL A 170 -1.36 -6.79 -18.35
CA VAL A 170 -1.67 -5.43 -17.88
C VAL A 170 -1.08 -5.19 -16.49
N ALA A 171 -1.28 -6.12 -15.55
CA ALA A 171 -0.74 -5.99 -14.20
C ALA A 171 0.80 -5.90 -14.18
N CYS A 172 1.49 -6.74 -14.95
CA CYS A 172 2.95 -6.75 -15.00
C CYS A 172 3.52 -5.49 -15.65
N TRP A 173 2.96 -5.05 -16.79
CA TRP A 173 3.44 -3.86 -17.48
C TRP A 173 3.21 -2.59 -16.67
N SER A 174 2.00 -2.39 -16.10
CA SER A 174 1.74 -1.24 -15.23
C SER A 174 2.60 -1.28 -13.95
N TYR A 175 2.85 -2.45 -13.37
CA TYR A 175 3.73 -2.56 -12.18
C TYR A 175 5.16 -2.12 -12.50
N ILE A 176 5.76 -2.64 -13.58
CA ILE A 176 7.10 -2.24 -14.04
C ILE A 176 7.15 -0.73 -14.33
N PHE A 177 6.14 -0.22 -15.05
CA PHE A 177 6.05 1.18 -15.43
C PHE A 177 5.99 2.12 -14.22
N ILE A 178 5.12 1.85 -13.24
CA ILE A 178 5.04 2.62 -11.98
C ILE A 178 6.39 2.63 -11.26
N HIS A 179 7.05 1.46 -11.14
CA HIS A 179 8.30 1.38 -10.40
C HIS A 179 9.44 2.11 -11.11
N TYR A 180 9.58 1.98 -12.43
CA TYR A 180 10.58 2.73 -13.17
C TYR A 180 10.31 4.23 -13.15
N ALA A 181 9.07 4.68 -13.38
CA ALA A 181 8.73 6.11 -13.35
C ALA A 181 9.00 6.74 -11.97
N LEU A 182 8.69 6.03 -10.88
CA LEU A 182 9.02 6.49 -9.52
C LEU A 182 10.52 6.46 -9.24
N LEU A 183 11.26 5.43 -9.66
CA LEU A 183 12.73 5.40 -9.53
C LEU A 183 13.41 6.52 -10.33
N VAL A 184 12.89 6.88 -11.50
CA VAL A 184 13.33 8.05 -12.29
C VAL A 184 13.09 9.33 -11.51
N ALA A 185 11.86 9.55 -11.02
CA ALA A 185 11.50 10.71 -10.23
C ALA A 185 12.38 10.86 -8.98
N TYR A 186 12.56 9.78 -8.21
CA TYR A 186 13.42 9.77 -7.02
C TYR A 186 14.87 10.09 -7.35
N THR A 187 15.41 9.57 -8.44
CA THR A 187 16.82 9.77 -8.81
C THR A 187 17.07 11.21 -9.30
N ALA A 188 16.15 11.78 -10.10
CA ALA A 188 16.22 13.19 -10.50
C ALA A 188 16.13 14.13 -9.29
N ARG A 189 15.09 13.98 -8.46
CA ARG A 189 14.80 14.92 -7.36
C ARG A 189 15.80 14.84 -6.20
N SER A 190 16.34 13.65 -5.92
CA SER A 190 17.41 13.50 -4.93
C SER A 190 18.71 14.19 -5.38
N SER A 191 18.99 14.23 -6.69
CA SER A 191 20.11 14.98 -7.24
C SER A 191 20.00 16.47 -6.93
N ASP A 192 18.84 17.09 -7.18
CA ASP A 192 18.60 18.50 -6.86
C ASP A 192 18.88 18.78 -5.37
N ILE A 193 18.33 17.95 -4.49
CA ILE A 193 18.46 18.12 -3.04
C ILE A 193 19.93 17.97 -2.63
N LEU A 194 20.67 17.01 -3.19
CA LEU A 194 22.05 16.73 -2.84
C LEU A 194 23.01 17.85 -3.29
N THR A 195 22.81 18.40 -4.50
CA THR A 195 23.57 19.56 -5.00
C THR A 195 23.33 20.80 -4.13
N ASN A 196 22.07 21.08 -3.75
CA ASN A 196 21.73 22.20 -2.88
C ASN A 196 22.34 22.03 -1.47
N PHE A 197 22.19 20.85 -0.86
CA PHE A 197 22.62 20.58 0.51
C PHE A 197 24.14 20.58 0.69
N LEU A 198 24.90 20.08 -0.29
CA LEU A 198 26.37 20.03 -0.21
C LEU A 198 27.03 21.40 -0.41
N GLY A 199 26.35 22.37 -1.03
CA GLY A 199 26.92 23.69 -1.36
C GLY A 199 28.09 23.65 -2.34
N ILE A 200 28.47 22.46 -2.82
CA ILE A 200 29.40 22.25 -3.91
C ILE A 200 28.59 22.40 -5.20
N PRO A 201 28.98 23.31 -6.12
CA PRO A 201 28.45 23.26 -7.48
C PRO A 201 29.02 22.01 -8.16
N LEU A 202 28.38 20.86 -7.92
CA LEU A 202 28.46 19.68 -8.78
C LEU A 202 28.06 20.18 -10.16
N TYR A 203 29.04 20.33 -11.04
CA TYR A 203 28.92 21.21 -12.21
C TYR A 203 27.90 20.67 -13.23
N GLU A 204 27.52 19.40 -13.09
CA GLU A 204 26.50 18.74 -13.90
C GLU A 204 25.63 17.80 -13.04
N GLN A 205 24.32 17.76 -13.35
CA GLN A 205 23.28 17.01 -12.65
C GLN A 205 23.54 15.50 -12.52
N TRP A 206 24.40 14.92 -13.39
CA TRP A 206 24.67 13.49 -13.36
C TRP A 206 25.48 13.03 -12.15
N GLU A 207 26.27 13.90 -11.52
CA GLU A 207 27.06 13.55 -10.35
C GLU A 207 26.15 13.22 -9.15
N GLY A 208 25.15 14.06 -8.87
CA GLY A 208 24.20 13.86 -7.77
C GLY A 208 23.31 12.64 -7.97
N ALA A 209 22.70 12.49 -9.15
CA ALA A 209 21.87 11.35 -9.52
C ALA A 209 22.64 10.02 -9.45
N THR A 210 23.87 9.99 -9.97
CA THR A 210 24.73 8.80 -9.93
C THR A 210 25.18 8.50 -8.51
N LEU A 211 25.59 9.50 -7.73
CA LEU A 211 26.01 9.33 -6.34
C LEU A 211 24.88 8.78 -5.47
N PHE A 212 23.66 9.33 -5.56
CA PHE A 212 22.49 8.85 -4.84
C PHE A 212 22.15 7.40 -5.21
N SER A 213 22.04 7.12 -6.52
CA SER A 213 21.69 5.79 -7.04
C SER A 213 22.74 4.74 -6.69
N LEU A 214 24.04 5.09 -6.75
CA LEU A 214 25.14 4.21 -6.37
C LEU A 214 25.14 3.93 -4.86
N VAL A 215 24.98 4.95 -4.01
CA VAL A 215 25.00 4.79 -2.55
C VAL A 215 23.81 3.95 -2.07
N LEU A 216 22.57 4.33 -2.41
CA LEU A 216 21.40 3.57 -1.96
C LEU A 216 21.27 2.23 -2.69
N GLY A 217 21.57 2.16 -3.99
CA GLY A 217 21.62 0.90 -4.74
C GLY A 217 22.64 -0.08 -4.18
N SER A 218 23.81 0.40 -3.73
CA SER A 218 24.80 -0.44 -3.04
C SER A 218 24.31 -0.92 -1.68
N ILE A 219 23.58 -0.09 -0.92
CA ILE A 219 22.94 -0.51 0.34
C ILE A 219 21.89 -1.60 0.08
N CYS A 220 21.07 -1.47 -0.97
CA CYS A 220 20.11 -2.50 -1.37
C CYS A 220 20.78 -3.79 -1.84
N TYR A 221 21.88 -3.72 -2.60
CA TYR A 221 22.58 -4.89 -3.15
C TYR A 221 23.44 -5.65 -2.12
N PHE A 222 24.24 -4.92 -1.34
CA PHE A 222 25.16 -5.52 -0.35
C PHE A 222 24.54 -5.67 1.04
N GLY A 223 23.41 -5.02 1.32
CA GLY A 223 22.70 -5.12 2.58
C GLY A 223 22.20 -6.54 2.87
N SER A 224 22.18 -6.92 4.15
CA SER A 224 21.36 -8.04 4.58
C SER A 224 19.93 -7.57 4.85
N GLN A 225 18.94 -8.44 4.76
CA GLN A 225 17.54 -8.10 5.06
C GLN A 225 17.36 -7.43 6.44
N ARG A 226 18.15 -7.85 7.44
CA ARG A 226 18.16 -7.23 8.78
C ARG A 226 18.80 -5.83 8.77
N PHE A 227 19.87 -5.63 8.01
CA PHE A 227 20.54 -4.34 7.88
C PHE A 227 19.67 -3.34 7.12
N ILE A 228 19.08 -3.75 5.99
CA ILE A 228 18.15 -2.95 5.20
C ILE A 228 16.93 -2.56 6.07
N GLY A 229 16.35 -3.51 6.80
CA GLY A 229 15.25 -3.22 7.73
C GLY A 229 15.63 -2.24 8.85
N ALA A 230 16.86 -2.32 9.38
CA ALA A 230 17.37 -1.38 10.37
C ALA A 230 17.60 0.03 9.79
N VAL A 231 18.21 0.13 8.60
CA VAL A 231 18.40 1.41 7.89
C VAL A 231 17.05 2.06 7.60
N ASN A 232 16.10 1.30 7.04
CA ASN A 232 14.74 1.78 6.77
C ASN A 232 14.03 2.24 8.07
N GLY A 233 14.17 1.49 9.16
CA GLY A 233 13.62 1.87 10.46
C GLY A 233 14.19 3.19 11.01
N VAL A 234 15.51 3.42 10.85
CA VAL A 234 16.14 4.70 11.20
C VAL A 234 15.62 5.83 10.31
N LEU A 235 15.58 5.64 8.99
CA LEU A 235 15.09 6.66 8.05
C LEU A 235 13.63 7.05 8.36
N VAL A 236 12.75 6.09 8.58
CA VAL A 236 11.34 6.35 8.98
C VAL A 236 11.26 7.12 10.30
N GLY A 237 12.09 6.77 11.30
CA GLY A 237 12.19 7.53 12.54
C GLY A 237 12.62 8.99 12.30
N SER A 238 13.61 9.21 11.43
CA SER A 238 14.08 10.54 11.04
C SER A 238 13.06 11.33 10.21
N ILE A 239 12.22 10.68 9.40
CA ILE A 239 11.09 11.32 8.69
C ILE A 239 10.08 11.87 9.71
N VAL A 240 9.68 11.09 10.71
CA VAL A 240 8.69 11.52 11.72
C VAL A 240 9.22 12.73 12.52
N VAL A 241 10.49 12.71 12.92
CA VAL A 241 11.12 13.82 13.65
C VAL A 241 11.26 15.06 12.78
N SER A 242 11.75 14.93 11.54
CA SER A 242 11.93 16.07 10.64
C SER A 242 10.58 16.66 10.20
N PHE A 243 9.55 15.85 9.95
CA PHE A 243 8.20 16.31 9.68
C PHE A 243 7.60 17.10 10.85
N ALA A 244 7.73 16.60 12.09
CA ALA A 244 7.24 17.30 13.27
C ALA A 244 7.93 18.65 13.51
N ALA A 245 9.26 18.70 13.31
CA ALA A 245 10.03 19.94 13.37
C ALA A 245 9.60 20.93 12.27
N LEU A 246 9.40 20.42 11.05
CA LEU A 246 9.03 21.19 9.88
C LEU A 246 7.65 21.83 10.00
N VAL A 247 6.63 21.06 10.38
CA VAL A 247 5.29 21.58 10.70
C VAL A 247 5.37 22.60 11.85
N GLY A 248 6.13 22.31 12.89
CA GLY A 248 6.31 23.21 14.03
C GLY A 248 6.88 24.58 13.65
N VAL A 249 7.95 24.62 12.84
CA VAL A 249 8.58 25.87 12.40
C VAL A 249 7.72 26.60 11.35
N ALA A 250 7.28 25.91 10.29
CA ALA A 250 6.57 26.55 9.19
C ALA A 250 5.16 27.05 9.58
N SER A 251 4.51 26.43 10.58
CA SER A 251 3.20 26.89 11.09
C SER A 251 3.21 28.31 11.69
N GLY A 252 4.38 28.89 11.99
CA GLY A 252 4.51 30.24 12.53
C GLY A 252 4.12 31.36 11.56
N ASP A 253 4.33 31.16 10.25
CA ASP A 253 4.16 32.17 9.20
C ASP A 253 2.82 31.99 8.42
N LEU A 254 1.83 31.34 9.04
CA LEU A 254 0.63 30.85 8.35
C LEU A 254 -0.47 31.92 8.18
N HIS A 255 -0.85 32.16 6.93
CA HIS A 255 -1.89 33.08 6.51
C HIS A 255 -3.23 32.36 6.38
N TRP A 256 -4.11 32.51 7.37
CA TRP A 256 -5.41 31.81 7.41
C TRP A 256 -6.30 32.05 6.16
N GLU A 257 -6.24 33.23 5.56
CA GLU A 257 -6.97 33.55 4.33
C GLU A 257 -6.47 32.76 3.10
N ALA A 258 -5.20 32.34 3.08
CA ALA A 258 -4.67 31.49 2.02
C ALA A 258 -5.25 30.07 2.07
N LEU A 259 -5.62 29.57 3.27
CA LEU A 259 -6.29 28.28 3.44
C LEU A 259 -7.72 28.26 2.86
N LEU A 260 -8.38 29.41 2.76
CA LEU A 260 -9.74 29.50 2.22
C LEU A 260 -9.78 29.53 0.67
N ARG A 261 -8.62 29.54 0.00
CA ARG A 261 -8.53 29.57 -1.46
C ARG A 261 -8.96 28.23 -2.06
N ALA A 262 -9.89 28.31 -3.01
CA ALA A 262 -10.34 27.20 -3.84
C ALA A 262 -10.51 27.64 -5.29
N ASN A 263 -9.77 26.99 -6.18
CA ASN A 263 -9.93 27.03 -7.61
C ASN A 263 -10.13 25.58 -8.10
N PHE A 264 -11.39 25.22 -8.36
CA PHE A 264 -11.72 23.86 -8.80
C PHE A 264 -11.37 23.59 -10.28
N GLU A 265 -11.01 24.61 -11.05
CA GLU A 265 -10.63 24.46 -12.46
C GLU A 265 -9.23 23.85 -12.62
N ALA A 266 -8.31 24.16 -11.70
CA ALA A 266 -6.95 23.60 -11.67
C ALA A 266 -6.87 22.20 -11.02
N VAL A 267 -7.97 21.70 -10.41
CA VAL A 267 -7.98 20.41 -9.72
C VAL A 267 -7.66 19.20 -10.61
N PRO A 268 -8.20 19.04 -11.84
CA PRO A 268 -8.05 17.82 -12.63
C PRO A 268 -6.59 17.36 -12.81
N LEU A 269 -5.69 18.29 -13.13
CA LEU A 269 -4.25 18.04 -13.32
C LEU A 269 -3.54 17.53 -12.06
N SER A 270 -4.09 17.79 -10.86
CA SER A 270 -3.53 17.29 -9.60
C SER A 270 -3.99 15.88 -9.24
N ILE A 271 -5.12 15.41 -9.80
CA ILE A 271 -5.77 14.13 -9.43
C ILE A 271 -4.83 12.92 -9.61
N PRO A 272 -4.06 12.76 -10.70
CA PRO A 272 -3.19 11.60 -10.89
C PRO A 272 -2.10 11.49 -9.82
N ILE A 273 -1.49 12.62 -9.46
CA ILE A 273 -0.40 12.70 -8.49
C ILE A 273 -0.94 12.55 -7.05
N ILE A 274 -2.13 13.08 -6.75
CA ILE A 274 -2.82 12.83 -5.47
C ILE A 274 -3.20 11.34 -5.37
N ALA A 275 -3.72 10.71 -6.44
CA ALA A 275 -4.04 9.29 -6.45
C ALA A 275 -2.79 8.40 -6.26
N LEU A 276 -1.68 8.73 -6.94
CA LEU A 276 -0.37 8.10 -6.76
C LEU A 276 0.12 8.20 -5.31
N SER A 277 -0.11 9.33 -4.65
CA SER A 277 0.24 9.56 -3.25
C SER A 277 -0.51 8.64 -2.27
N PHE A 278 -1.67 8.11 -2.67
CA PHE A 278 -2.49 7.19 -1.87
C PHE A 278 -2.31 5.71 -2.25
N VAL A 279 -1.18 5.33 -2.87
CA VAL A 279 -0.88 3.93 -3.19
C VAL A 279 -0.44 3.13 -1.96
N TYR A 280 -1.11 2.00 -1.73
CA TYR A 280 -0.74 0.98 -0.73
C TYR A 280 -1.15 -0.45 -1.14
N GLN A 281 -1.79 -0.60 -2.30
CA GLN A 281 -2.41 -1.83 -2.78
C GLN A 281 -1.43 -3.01 -2.87
N ASN A 282 -0.13 -2.73 -3.05
CA ASN A 282 0.93 -3.73 -3.04
C ASN A 282 1.04 -4.52 -1.72
N VAL A 283 0.74 -3.91 -0.56
CA VAL A 283 0.79 -4.62 0.72
C VAL A 283 -0.52 -5.34 1.06
N VAL A 284 -1.64 -5.05 0.37
CA VAL A 284 -2.96 -5.65 0.67
C VAL A 284 -2.93 -7.18 0.73
N PRO A 285 -2.28 -7.91 -0.20
CA PRO A 285 -2.14 -9.36 -0.08
C PRO A 285 -1.45 -9.81 1.21
N VAL A 286 -0.39 -9.12 1.63
CA VAL A 286 0.34 -9.42 2.88
C VAL A 286 -0.54 -9.17 4.08
N LEU A 287 -1.34 -8.09 4.10
CA LEU A 287 -2.31 -7.83 5.18
C LEU A 287 -3.36 -8.96 5.29
N CYS A 288 -3.88 -9.41 4.15
CA CYS A 288 -4.82 -10.53 4.08
C CYS A 288 -4.19 -11.84 4.61
N THR A 289 -2.90 -12.06 4.31
CA THR A 289 -2.12 -13.21 4.82
C THR A 289 -1.90 -13.13 6.34
N ASP A 290 -1.32 -12.02 6.81
CA ASP A 290 -0.89 -11.82 8.20
C ASP A 290 -2.06 -11.80 9.18
N LEU A 291 -3.18 -11.21 8.76
CA LEU A 291 -4.42 -11.13 9.55
C LEU A 291 -5.31 -12.39 9.38
N GLU A 292 -4.77 -13.49 8.85
CA GLU A 292 -5.41 -14.80 8.71
C GLU A 292 -6.75 -14.75 7.94
N GLY A 293 -6.86 -13.85 6.95
CA GLY A 293 -8.08 -13.63 6.19
C GLY A 293 -9.23 -12.94 6.96
N ASN A 294 -9.01 -12.44 8.18
CA ASN A 294 -10.05 -11.74 8.94
C ASN A 294 -10.40 -10.39 8.28
N LEU A 295 -11.53 -10.37 7.57
CA LEU A 295 -12.02 -9.24 6.79
C LEU A 295 -12.27 -7.97 7.63
N SER A 296 -12.70 -8.11 8.88
CA SER A 296 -12.97 -6.98 9.78
C SER A 296 -11.67 -6.26 10.17
N LYS A 297 -10.63 -7.03 10.50
CA LYS A 297 -9.26 -6.53 10.76
C LYS A 297 -8.62 -5.95 9.52
N VAL A 298 -8.71 -6.61 8.36
CA VAL A 298 -8.17 -6.10 7.09
C VAL A 298 -8.80 -4.76 6.71
N ARG A 299 -10.14 -4.64 6.78
CA ARG A 299 -10.85 -3.37 6.56
C ARG A 299 -10.37 -2.28 7.52
N THR A 300 -10.22 -2.61 8.81
CA THR A 300 -9.75 -1.66 9.82
C THR A 300 -8.31 -1.22 9.57
N ALA A 301 -7.43 -2.15 9.17
CA ALA A 301 -6.05 -1.87 8.81
C ALA A 301 -5.94 -0.93 7.60
N ILE A 302 -6.74 -1.16 6.56
CA ILE A 302 -6.79 -0.32 5.36
C ILE A 302 -7.31 1.08 5.69
N VAL A 303 -8.47 1.20 6.34
CA VAL A 303 -9.10 2.51 6.59
C VAL A 303 -8.29 3.34 7.58
N LEU A 304 -7.87 2.79 8.72
CA LEU A 304 -7.08 3.55 9.71
C LEU A 304 -5.63 3.76 9.23
N GLY A 305 -5.06 2.78 8.54
CA GLY A 305 -3.71 2.88 8.00
C GLY A 305 -3.55 3.95 6.93
N THR A 306 -4.56 4.16 6.07
CA THR A 306 -4.55 5.23 5.05
C THR A 306 -5.02 6.59 5.58
N ALA A 307 -5.85 6.61 6.63
CA ALA A 307 -6.28 7.87 7.27
C ALA A 307 -5.12 8.63 7.95
N ILE A 308 -4.08 7.92 8.42
CA ILE A 308 -2.86 8.53 8.97
C ILE A 308 -2.13 9.37 7.89
N PRO A 309 -1.74 8.81 6.72
CA PRO A 309 -1.24 9.55 5.56
C PRO A 309 -2.14 10.70 5.12
N LEU A 310 -3.47 10.51 5.05
CA LEU A 310 -4.39 11.60 4.71
C LEU A 310 -4.23 12.79 5.67
N GLY A 311 -4.19 12.54 6.98
CA GLY A 311 -3.95 13.58 7.98
C GLY A 311 -2.60 14.27 7.81
N LEU A 312 -1.54 13.51 7.52
CA LEU A 312 -0.21 14.06 7.26
C LEU A 312 -0.17 14.93 6.00
N PHE A 313 -0.77 14.47 4.90
CA PHE A 313 -0.83 15.22 3.65
C PHE A 313 -1.67 16.50 3.77
N LEU A 314 -2.83 16.46 4.46
CA LEU A 314 -3.65 17.65 4.70
C LEU A 314 -2.95 18.69 5.59
N VAL A 315 -2.25 18.24 6.65
CA VAL A 315 -1.46 19.14 7.50
C VAL A 315 -0.31 19.76 6.70
N TRP A 316 0.37 18.96 5.88
CA TRP A 316 1.50 19.41 5.08
C TRP A 316 1.08 20.40 3.98
N ASP A 317 0.08 20.05 3.17
CA ASP A 317 -0.48 20.89 2.11
C ASP A 317 -1.00 22.22 2.66
N GLY A 318 -1.67 22.20 3.83
CA GLY A 318 -2.12 23.41 4.52
C GLY A 318 -0.96 24.26 5.05
N VAL A 319 0.09 23.66 5.60
CA VAL A 319 1.28 24.41 6.03
C VAL A 319 1.97 25.08 4.84
N ILE A 320 2.11 24.40 3.71
CA ILE A 320 2.81 24.95 2.53
C ILE A 320 1.98 26.00 1.79
N LEU A 321 0.74 25.68 1.43
CA LEU A 321 -0.13 26.64 0.75
C LEU A 321 -0.59 27.79 1.66
N GLY A 322 -0.55 27.59 2.99
CA GLY A 322 -0.83 28.63 3.98
C GLY A 322 0.33 29.58 4.27
N THR A 323 1.58 29.19 3.97
CA THR A 323 2.77 30.04 4.23
C THR A 323 3.25 30.79 2.99
N ILE A 324 2.87 30.34 1.80
CA ILE A 324 3.23 30.98 0.53
C ILE A 324 2.29 32.18 0.26
N PRO A 325 2.82 33.42 0.16
CA PRO A 325 2.05 34.56 -0.33
C PRO A 325 1.53 34.27 -1.75
N SER A 326 0.38 34.83 -2.10
CA SER A 326 -0.28 34.58 -3.39
C SER A 326 0.70 34.69 -4.56
N PRO A 327 0.76 33.71 -5.48
CA PRO A 327 1.39 33.95 -6.76
C PRO A 327 0.65 35.09 -7.44
N GLU A 328 1.36 36.17 -7.77
CA GLU A 328 0.81 37.22 -8.61
C GLU A 328 0.50 36.61 -9.98
N VAL A 329 -0.71 36.87 -10.49
CA VAL A 329 -1.18 36.30 -11.76
C VAL A 329 -0.29 36.82 -12.90
N GLY A 330 0.67 36.00 -13.33
CA GLY A 330 1.67 36.37 -14.33
C GLY A 330 3.13 36.07 -13.96
N MET A 331 3.41 35.59 -12.75
CA MET A 331 4.74 35.06 -12.39
C MET A 331 4.94 33.65 -12.96
N ASP A 332 6.14 33.32 -13.45
CA ASP A 332 6.40 32.12 -14.24
C ASP A 332 5.95 30.81 -13.57
N LYS A 333 5.34 29.92 -14.36
CA LYS A 333 4.66 28.66 -13.97
C LYS A 333 5.50 27.62 -13.20
N ILE A 334 6.76 27.91 -12.87
CA ILE A 334 7.75 26.92 -12.41
C ILE A 334 8.57 27.48 -11.23
N SER A 335 7.90 28.02 -10.21
CA SER A 335 8.49 28.18 -8.89
C SER A 335 7.94 27.11 -7.97
N ASP A 336 8.71 26.02 -7.81
CA ASP A 336 8.39 24.91 -6.90
C ASP A 336 8.18 25.46 -5.47
N PRO A 337 7.01 25.25 -4.83
CA PRO A 337 6.74 25.68 -3.45
C PRO A 337 7.83 25.34 -2.43
N ILE A 338 8.51 24.21 -2.62
CA ILE A 338 9.64 23.78 -1.78
C ILE A 338 10.86 24.69 -1.98
N GLN A 339 11.13 25.15 -3.20
CA GLN A 339 12.19 26.13 -3.50
C GLN A 339 11.82 27.53 -3.01
N LEU A 340 10.54 27.92 -3.13
CA LEU A 340 10.08 29.21 -2.63
C LEU A 340 10.22 29.32 -1.11
N LEU A 341 9.83 28.29 -0.36
CA LEU A 341 9.99 28.24 1.09
C LEU A 341 11.44 28.10 1.56
N ARG A 342 12.30 27.48 0.75
CA ARG A 342 13.76 27.52 0.95
C ARG A 342 14.30 28.95 0.88
N SER A 343 13.77 29.77 -0.04
CA SER A 343 14.20 31.15 -0.23
C SER A 343 13.66 32.13 0.83
N SER A 344 12.48 31.86 1.42
CA SER A 344 11.80 32.79 2.32
C SER A 344 12.29 32.71 3.78
N ASN A 345 12.66 31.52 4.27
CA ASN A 345 13.07 31.32 5.66
C ASN A 345 14.28 30.38 5.77
N GLY A 346 15.43 30.95 6.14
CA GLY A 346 16.72 30.25 6.19
C GLY A 346 16.82 29.11 7.20
N VAL A 347 15.84 28.95 8.11
CA VAL A 347 15.74 27.78 8.99
C VAL A 347 14.87 26.68 8.38
N VAL A 348 13.85 27.03 7.59
CA VAL A 348 12.89 26.08 7.02
C VAL A 348 13.50 25.32 5.85
N GLY A 349 14.23 25.99 4.96
CA GLY A 349 14.86 25.38 3.77
C GLY A 349 15.67 24.11 4.06
N PRO A 350 16.67 24.13 4.96
CA PRO A 350 17.45 22.95 5.31
C PRO A 350 16.62 21.81 5.94
N ILE A 351 15.58 22.14 6.71
CA ILE A 351 14.67 21.13 7.29
C ILE A 351 13.86 20.46 6.18
N ILE A 352 13.33 21.22 5.22
CA ILE A 352 12.64 20.69 4.04
C ILE A 352 13.55 19.77 3.23
N GLU A 353 14.82 20.15 2.99
CA GLU A 353 15.78 19.34 2.24
C GLU A 353 16.08 18.00 2.93
N VAL A 354 16.40 18.04 4.23
CA VAL A 354 16.66 16.82 5.01
C VAL A 354 15.43 15.92 5.04
N PHE A 355 14.24 16.47 5.30
CA PHE A 355 12.98 15.73 5.26
C PHE A 355 12.75 15.09 3.87
N SER A 356 12.92 15.86 2.80
CA SER A 356 12.72 15.42 1.42
C SER A 356 13.68 14.30 1.03
N PHE A 357 14.96 14.44 1.37
CA PHE A 357 15.97 13.43 1.13
C PHE A 357 15.66 12.12 1.86
N LEU A 358 15.29 12.19 3.15
CA LEU A 358 14.93 11.02 3.95
C LEU A 358 13.68 10.31 3.40
N ALA A 359 12.65 11.05 3.02
CA ALA A 359 11.41 10.52 2.42
C ALA A 359 11.68 9.81 1.08
N ILE A 360 12.45 10.45 0.19
CA ILE A 360 12.85 9.88 -1.10
C ILE A 360 13.73 8.65 -0.90
N ALA A 361 14.74 8.70 -0.02
CA ALA A 361 15.64 7.57 0.25
C ALA A 361 14.90 6.34 0.79
N THR A 362 13.95 6.54 1.71
CA THR A 362 13.11 5.47 2.28
C THR A 362 12.26 4.81 1.19
N SER A 363 11.58 5.62 0.38
CA SER A 363 10.75 5.12 -0.72
C SER A 363 11.59 4.39 -1.77
N TYR A 364 12.73 4.96 -2.15
CA TYR A 364 13.65 4.39 -3.13
C TYR A 364 14.12 2.99 -2.75
N ILE A 365 14.50 2.75 -1.48
CA ILE A 365 14.88 1.41 -1.00
C ILE A 365 13.74 0.40 -1.21
N GLY A 366 12.51 0.76 -0.88
CA GLY A 366 11.34 -0.10 -1.08
C GLY A 366 11.07 -0.41 -2.56
N PHE A 367 11.16 0.60 -3.43
CA PHE A 367 10.94 0.45 -4.87
C PHE A 367 12.05 -0.35 -5.57
N VAL A 368 13.32 -0.18 -5.18
CA VAL A 368 14.43 -0.99 -5.70
C VAL A 368 14.24 -2.45 -5.35
N LEU A 369 13.94 -2.77 -4.09
CA LEU A 369 13.79 -4.16 -3.65
C LEU A 369 12.56 -4.82 -4.30
N GLY A 370 11.41 -4.14 -4.29
CA GLY A 370 10.18 -4.64 -4.92
C GLY A 370 10.34 -4.92 -6.42
N LEU A 371 10.95 -4.01 -7.18
CA LEU A 371 11.18 -4.23 -8.60
C LEU A 371 12.23 -5.30 -8.88
N THR A 372 13.29 -5.38 -8.05
CA THR A 372 14.35 -6.39 -8.19
C THR A 372 13.81 -7.81 -7.97
N ASP A 373 13.00 -8.01 -6.94
CA ASP A 373 12.36 -9.30 -6.67
C ASP A 373 11.35 -9.62 -7.78
N PHE A 374 10.51 -8.66 -8.19
CA PHE A 374 9.54 -8.84 -9.27
C PHE A 374 10.18 -9.20 -10.62
N LEU A 375 11.25 -8.51 -11.02
CA LEU A 375 11.99 -8.82 -12.26
C LEU A 375 12.69 -10.18 -12.17
N SER A 376 13.18 -10.57 -10.99
CA SER A 376 13.76 -11.89 -10.76
C SER A 376 12.74 -13.00 -11.02
N ASP A 377 11.54 -12.86 -10.45
CA ASP A 377 10.45 -13.83 -10.63
C ASP A 377 9.90 -13.84 -12.08
N LEU A 378 9.66 -12.66 -12.67
CA LEU A 378 9.09 -12.51 -14.01
C LEU A 378 9.99 -13.11 -15.10
N LEU A 379 11.29 -12.79 -15.05
CA LEU A 379 12.29 -13.26 -16.01
C LEU A 379 12.89 -14.62 -15.62
N LYS A 380 12.46 -15.21 -14.49
CA LYS A 380 13.03 -16.41 -13.86
C LYS A 380 14.55 -16.31 -13.70
N LEU A 381 15.03 -15.11 -13.42
CA LEU A 381 16.46 -14.89 -13.19
C LEU A 381 16.84 -15.55 -11.86
N PRO A 382 18.02 -16.17 -11.79
CA PRO A 382 18.46 -16.81 -10.56
C PRO A 382 18.65 -15.73 -9.48
N SER A 383 17.91 -15.80 -8.38
CA SER A 383 18.00 -14.84 -7.26
C SER A 383 19.22 -15.09 -6.36
N GLY A 384 19.69 -14.06 -5.65
CA GLY A 384 20.70 -14.16 -4.59
C GLY A 384 21.90 -13.22 -4.71
N ARG A 385 22.63 -13.04 -3.60
CA ARG A 385 23.69 -12.03 -3.36
C ARG A 385 24.84 -11.98 -4.38
N SER A 386 25.06 -13.04 -5.18
CA SER A 386 26.14 -13.12 -6.17
C SER A 386 25.70 -12.79 -7.61
N LYS A 387 24.50 -12.25 -7.81
CA LYS A 387 23.86 -12.16 -9.12
C LYS A 387 23.36 -10.71 -9.35
N PRO A 388 24.18 -9.85 -9.97
CA PRO A 388 23.88 -8.42 -10.08
C PRO A 388 22.81 -8.09 -11.13
N LEU A 389 22.45 -9.03 -12.02
CA LEU A 389 21.59 -8.75 -13.18
C LEU A 389 20.20 -8.16 -12.82
N PRO A 390 19.44 -8.68 -11.84
CA PRO A 390 18.16 -8.08 -11.46
C PRO A 390 18.31 -6.65 -10.93
N TYR A 391 19.31 -6.40 -10.07
CA TYR A 391 19.62 -5.06 -9.55
C TYR A 391 20.07 -4.11 -10.66
N LEU A 392 20.86 -4.58 -11.62
CA LEU A 392 21.28 -3.78 -12.78
C LEU A 392 20.07 -3.38 -13.64
N LEU A 393 19.17 -4.32 -13.91
CA LEU A 393 17.92 -4.04 -14.63
C LEU A 393 17.00 -3.08 -13.87
N THR A 394 16.96 -3.15 -12.54
CA THR A 394 16.19 -2.22 -11.69
C THR A 394 16.80 -0.81 -11.66
N LEU A 395 18.12 -0.68 -11.54
CA LEU A 395 18.80 0.59 -11.24
C LEU A 395 19.25 1.36 -12.50
N PHE A 396 19.71 0.65 -13.54
CA PHE A 396 20.34 1.30 -14.69
C PHE A 396 19.36 2.07 -15.59
N PRO A 397 18.18 1.54 -15.99
CA PRO A 397 17.24 2.28 -16.82
C PRO A 397 16.71 3.56 -16.13
N PRO A 398 16.28 3.53 -14.84
CA PRO A 398 15.87 4.76 -14.15
C PRO A 398 16.97 5.79 -14.00
N LEU A 399 18.21 5.36 -13.73
CA LEU A 399 19.35 6.27 -13.67
C LEU A 399 19.52 6.97 -15.02
N VAL A 400 19.66 6.22 -16.13
CA VAL A 400 19.83 6.80 -17.47
C VAL A 400 18.70 7.76 -17.83
N LEU A 401 17.44 7.38 -17.59
CA LEU A 401 16.28 8.25 -17.88
C LEU A 401 16.27 9.53 -17.03
N SER A 402 16.68 9.46 -15.76
CA SER A 402 16.81 10.66 -14.89
C SER A 402 17.94 11.61 -15.29
N LEU A 403 18.89 11.16 -16.12
CA LEU A 403 19.96 12.00 -16.68
C LEU A 403 19.57 12.73 -17.97
N LEU A 404 18.46 12.34 -18.61
CA LEU A 404 18.04 12.91 -19.91
C LEU A 404 17.15 14.16 -19.77
N ASP A 405 16.37 14.24 -18.70
CA ASP A 405 15.52 15.40 -18.39
C ASP A 405 15.60 15.65 -16.86
N PRO A 406 16.26 16.72 -16.40
CA PRO A 406 16.38 17.01 -14.97
C PRO A 406 15.03 17.39 -14.33
N GLU A 407 14.11 17.95 -15.11
CA GLU A 407 12.77 18.36 -14.66
C GLU A 407 11.73 17.23 -14.74
N ILE A 408 12.19 15.99 -15.00
CA ILE A 408 11.30 14.83 -15.20
C ILE A 408 10.50 14.43 -13.96
N PHE A 409 10.83 14.94 -12.76
CA PHE A 409 10.17 14.56 -11.49
C PHE A 409 8.64 14.61 -11.57
N PHE A 410 8.07 15.78 -11.88
CA PHE A 410 6.61 15.94 -11.92
C PHE A 410 5.98 15.19 -13.10
N LYS A 411 6.62 15.20 -14.28
CA LYS A 411 6.16 14.46 -15.48
C LYS A 411 6.10 12.95 -15.21
N ALA A 412 7.11 12.40 -14.54
CA ALA A 412 7.18 10.99 -14.19
C ALA A 412 6.17 10.61 -13.10
N LEU A 413 5.92 11.49 -12.12
CA LEU A 413 4.85 11.29 -11.14
C LEU A 413 3.47 11.34 -11.79
N ASP A 414 3.20 12.30 -12.68
CA ASP A 414 1.93 12.37 -13.40
C ASP A 414 1.70 11.11 -14.23
N PHE A 415 2.64 10.75 -15.11
CA PHE A 415 2.53 9.54 -15.92
C PHE A 415 2.39 8.27 -15.07
N ALA A 416 3.13 8.15 -13.95
CA ALA A 416 2.97 7.04 -13.00
C ALA A 416 1.58 7.00 -12.36
N GLY A 417 1.00 8.16 -12.04
CA GLY A 417 -0.37 8.30 -11.57
C GLY A 417 -1.39 7.89 -12.64
N THR A 418 -1.39 8.61 -13.76
CA THR A 418 -2.37 8.51 -14.85
C THR A 418 -2.35 7.12 -15.49
N TYR A 419 -1.23 6.70 -16.08
CA TYR A 419 -1.19 5.46 -16.87
C TYR A 419 -0.78 4.24 -16.05
N GLY A 420 -0.07 4.45 -14.94
CA GLY A 420 0.33 3.39 -14.02
C GLY A 420 -0.77 3.05 -13.00
N VAL A 421 -0.96 3.95 -12.03
CA VAL A 421 -1.77 3.72 -10.83
C VAL A 421 -3.26 3.63 -11.15
N LEU A 422 -3.81 4.50 -12.00
CA LEU A 422 -5.24 4.42 -12.33
C LEU A 422 -5.57 3.15 -13.14
N VAL A 423 -4.63 2.60 -13.93
CA VAL A 423 -4.80 1.29 -14.58
C VAL A 423 -4.65 0.14 -13.57
N LEU A 424 -3.55 0.09 -12.83
CA LEU A 424 -3.20 -1.05 -11.95
C LEU A 424 -4.05 -1.12 -10.68
N PHE A 425 -4.46 0.03 -10.14
CA PHE A 425 -5.16 0.14 -8.85
C PHE A 425 -6.52 0.82 -8.96
N GLY A 426 -6.77 1.68 -9.95
CA GLY A 426 -8.12 2.18 -10.23
C GLY A 426 -9.00 1.14 -10.93
N ILE A 427 -8.62 0.76 -12.15
CA ILE A 427 -9.39 -0.14 -13.01
C ILE A 427 -9.25 -1.60 -12.58
N LEU A 428 -8.03 -2.12 -12.40
CA LEU A 428 -7.82 -3.56 -12.24
C LEU A 428 -8.57 -4.17 -11.04
N PRO A 429 -8.54 -3.64 -9.80
CA PRO A 429 -9.26 -4.24 -8.67
C PRO A 429 -10.77 -4.27 -8.86
N ALA A 430 -11.33 -3.22 -9.48
CA ALA A 430 -12.75 -3.17 -9.81
C ALA A 430 -13.12 -4.15 -10.92
N ALA A 431 -12.29 -4.30 -11.96
CA ALA A 431 -12.47 -5.29 -13.03
C ALA A 431 -12.36 -6.74 -12.50
N MET A 432 -11.40 -7.03 -11.61
CA MET A 432 -11.25 -8.34 -10.97
C MET A 432 -12.49 -8.69 -10.12
N SER A 433 -12.94 -7.76 -9.27
CA SER A 433 -14.16 -7.93 -8.46
C SER A 433 -15.42 -8.03 -9.31
N TRP A 434 -15.51 -7.29 -10.43
CA TRP A 434 -16.63 -7.40 -11.38
C TRP A 434 -16.71 -8.78 -12.03
N SER A 435 -15.57 -9.30 -12.51
CA SER A 435 -15.48 -10.64 -13.10
C SER A 435 -15.90 -11.73 -12.09
N GLU A 436 -15.35 -11.67 -10.88
CA GLU A 436 -15.69 -12.59 -9.79
C GLU A 436 -17.18 -12.53 -9.41
N ARG A 437 -17.75 -11.34 -9.26
CA ARG A 437 -19.18 -11.15 -8.92
C ARG A 437 -20.14 -11.53 -10.06
N GLN A 438 -19.66 -11.75 -11.28
CA GLN A 438 -20.45 -12.34 -12.38
C GLN A 438 -20.29 -13.85 -12.50
N SER A 439 -19.12 -14.40 -12.14
CA SER A 439 -18.93 -15.84 -12.07
C SER A 439 -19.73 -16.42 -10.92
N ASN A 440 -20.80 -17.16 -11.22
CA ASN A 440 -21.68 -17.82 -10.23
C ASN A 440 -20.99 -19.04 -9.54
N SER A 441 -19.71 -18.93 -9.16
CA SER A 441 -19.04 -19.88 -8.30
C SER A 441 -19.66 -19.88 -6.91
N ALA A 442 -20.05 -21.05 -6.40
CA ALA A 442 -20.65 -21.18 -5.07
C ALA A 442 -19.80 -20.55 -3.93
N GLN A 443 -18.47 -20.54 -4.10
CA GLN A 443 -17.51 -19.90 -3.20
C GLN A 443 -17.66 -18.38 -3.12
N ALA A 444 -18.10 -17.69 -4.18
CA ALA A 444 -18.32 -16.23 -4.19
C ALA A 444 -19.53 -15.79 -3.33
N GLN A 445 -20.26 -16.74 -2.73
CA GLN A 445 -21.29 -16.49 -1.73
C GLN A 445 -20.83 -16.70 -0.27
N ILE A 446 -19.63 -17.26 -0.05
CA ILE A 446 -19.16 -17.64 1.30
C ILE A 446 -18.57 -16.44 2.05
N THR A 447 -17.97 -15.49 1.34
CA THR A 447 -17.32 -14.30 1.91
C THR A 447 -18.23 -13.06 1.86
N PRO A 448 -18.34 -12.29 2.95
CA PRO A 448 -19.09 -11.04 2.95
C PRO A 448 -18.37 -9.97 2.12
N ARG A 449 -19.13 -9.29 1.24
CA ARG A 449 -18.62 -8.20 0.40
C ARG A 449 -18.11 -7.04 1.26
N LEU A 450 -16.91 -6.54 0.97
CA LEU A 450 -16.32 -5.40 1.67
C LEU A 450 -16.86 -4.07 1.15
N VAL A 451 -17.13 -4.01 -0.15
CA VAL A 451 -17.60 -2.79 -0.82
C VAL A 451 -19.07 -2.94 -1.25
N PRO A 452 -20.00 -2.17 -0.66
CA PRO A 452 -21.41 -2.16 -1.06
C PRO A 452 -21.62 -1.49 -2.43
N GLY A 453 -22.85 -1.46 -2.93
CA GLY A 453 -23.21 -0.84 -4.22
C GLY A 453 -23.16 -1.78 -5.44
N GLY A 454 -22.72 -3.02 -5.27
CA GLY A 454 -22.86 -4.07 -6.29
C GLY A 454 -22.11 -3.76 -7.59
N LYS A 455 -22.85 -3.64 -8.71
CA LYS A 455 -22.28 -3.26 -10.02
C LYS A 455 -22.10 -1.75 -10.17
N VAL A 456 -22.88 -0.92 -9.46
CA VAL A 456 -22.83 0.55 -9.63
C VAL A 456 -21.51 1.12 -9.12
N SER A 457 -21.08 0.69 -7.92
CA SER A 457 -19.80 1.13 -7.34
C SER A 457 -18.61 0.69 -8.18
N LEU A 458 -18.63 -0.52 -8.75
CA LEU A 458 -17.58 -1.01 -9.64
C LEU A 458 -17.54 -0.25 -10.98
N ALA A 459 -18.70 0.05 -11.56
CA ALA A 459 -18.78 0.87 -12.78
C ALA A 459 -18.25 2.29 -12.53
N PHE A 460 -18.54 2.88 -11.37
CA PHE A 460 -18.00 4.17 -10.95
C PHE A 460 -16.46 4.13 -10.79
N MET A 461 -15.91 3.07 -10.18
CA MET A 461 -14.46 2.92 -10.04
C MET A 461 -13.75 2.86 -11.39
N ILE A 462 -14.22 1.99 -12.30
CA ILE A 462 -13.65 1.83 -13.65
C ILE A 462 -13.86 3.11 -14.48
N GLY A 463 -15.05 3.68 -14.44
CA GLY A 463 -15.41 4.90 -15.19
C GLY A 463 -14.64 6.14 -14.71
N GLY A 464 -14.43 6.30 -13.41
CA GLY A 464 -13.67 7.41 -12.84
C GLY A 464 -12.19 7.39 -13.26
N ALA A 465 -11.52 6.24 -13.13
CA ALA A 465 -10.15 6.09 -13.62
C ALA A 465 -10.07 6.22 -15.14
N GLY A 466 -11.01 5.60 -15.87
CA GLY A 466 -11.08 5.71 -17.34
C GLY A 466 -11.31 7.14 -17.82
N TYR A 467 -12.11 7.94 -17.11
CA TYR A 467 -12.33 9.35 -17.41
C TYR A 467 -11.04 10.16 -17.27
N VAL A 468 -10.35 10.07 -16.13
CA VAL A 468 -9.09 10.81 -15.89
C VAL A 468 -7.99 10.40 -16.89
N ILE A 469 -7.85 9.10 -17.18
CA ILE A 469 -6.93 8.61 -18.23
C ILE A 469 -7.30 9.19 -19.60
N SER A 470 -8.60 9.33 -19.90
CA SER A 470 -9.07 9.82 -21.21
C SER A 470 -8.95 11.33 -21.34
N SER A 471 -9.19 12.12 -20.28
CA SER A 471 -8.99 13.56 -20.30
C SER A 471 -7.51 13.89 -20.50
N GLU A 472 -6.64 13.25 -19.72
CA GLU A 472 -5.18 13.46 -19.80
C GLU A 472 -4.65 13.07 -21.19
N LEU A 473 -5.12 11.95 -21.74
CA LEU A 473 -4.76 11.54 -23.10
C LEU A 473 -5.24 12.54 -24.16
N LEU A 474 -6.44 13.12 -24.02
CA LEU A 474 -6.98 14.11 -24.95
C LEU A 474 -6.23 15.44 -24.89
N GLU A 475 -5.85 15.89 -23.70
CA GLU A 475 -5.05 17.13 -23.53
C GLU A 475 -3.65 16.97 -24.13
N ASN A 476 -2.97 15.85 -23.85
CA ASN A 476 -1.68 15.52 -24.46
C ASN A 476 -1.75 15.35 -26.00
N LEU A 477 -2.84 14.80 -26.55
CA LEU A 477 -3.06 14.79 -28.01
C LEU A 477 -3.38 16.18 -28.57
N GLY A 478 -4.11 17.02 -27.83
CA GLY A 478 -4.41 18.40 -28.22
C GLY A 478 -3.14 19.23 -28.41
N PHE A 479 -2.21 19.12 -27.46
CA PHE A 479 -0.89 19.76 -27.52
C PHE A 479 -0.04 19.26 -28.71
N LEU A 480 -0.15 17.97 -29.08
CA LEU A 480 0.51 17.41 -30.26
C LEU A 480 -0.10 17.86 -31.60
N LEU A 481 -1.37 18.28 -31.61
CA LEU A 481 -2.08 18.73 -32.82
C LEU A 481 -2.05 20.25 -33.01
N HIS A 482 -1.82 21.01 -31.93
CA HIS A 482 -1.60 22.45 -31.93
C HIS A 482 -0.37 22.80 -31.07
N PRO A 483 0.85 22.66 -31.62
CA PRO A 483 2.11 23.01 -30.96
C PRO A 483 2.37 24.53 -30.88
#